data_AF-A0AAQ1QYY8-F1
#
_entry.id   AF-A0AAQ1QYY8-F1
#
_cell.length_a   1.000
_cell.length_b   1.000
_cell.length_c   1.000
_cell.angle_alpha   90.00
_cell.angle_beta   90.00
_cell.angle_gamma   90.00
#
_symmetry.space_group_name_H-M   'P 1'
#
loop_
_entity.id
_entity.type
_entity.pdbx_description
1 polymer ?
#
loop_
_entity_poly.entity_id
_entity_poly.type
_entity_poly.pdbx_seq_one_letter_code
_entity_poly.pdbx_strand_id
1 'polypeptide(L)'
;MISNPNRLHGMSHDDARNPIASCPARQNELYVVPARYALAEHPARHARLQPAVRASSHPMALRRLRGGFLYLWHGQGPLQRYAVAADGLLQSQPLTADESVLLHGSQAGFALDKRHDAWLLYSEIPLGADACAQLAEAGIRQRRMRHVALGEVALRLQAPHCPPLDASETLLAELMPEVRERVLAKEHAQNREADKRRTR
;
A
#
# COMPACT_ATOMS: atom_id res chain seq x y z
N MET A 1 25.43 47.11 -37.22
CA MET A 1 24.42 46.57 -36.28
C MET A 1 24.72 45.08 -36.11
N ILE A 2 25.26 44.68 -34.97
CA ILE A 2 25.60 43.27 -34.72
C ILE A 2 24.59 42.76 -33.69
N SER A 3 23.60 42.01 -34.18
CA SER A 3 22.55 41.40 -33.37
C SER A 3 23.17 40.30 -32.50
N ASN A 4 22.90 40.38 -31.19
CA ASN A 4 23.37 39.42 -30.20
C ASN A 4 22.73 38.03 -30.46
N PRO A 5 23.52 36.96 -30.69
CA PRO A 5 23.01 35.63 -31.03
C PRO A 5 22.36 34.87 -29.86
N ASN A 6 22.32 35.43 -28.64
CA ASN A 6 21.79 34.74 -27.46
C ASN A 6 20.31 35.01 -27.14
N ARG A 7 19.49 35.48 -28.10
CA ARG A 7 18.03 35.52 -27.92
C ARG A 7 17.37 34.25 -28.45
N LEU A 8 17.39 33.19 -27.65
CA LEU A 8 16.53 32.03 -27.87
C LEU A 8 15.11 32.37 -27.41
N HIS A 9 14.30 32.85 -28.35
CA HIS A 9 12.84 32.77 -28.26
C HIS A 9 12.42 31.29 -28.36
N GLY A 10 11.54 30.87 -27.45
CA GLY A 10 10.62 29.74 -27.62
C GLY A 10 11.17 28.50 -28.31
N MET A 11 11.84 27.63 -27.55
CA MET A 11 12.11 26.25 -27.99
C MET A 11 11.52 25.29 -26.97
N SER A 12 10.40 24.67 -27.34
CA SER A 12 9.95 23.39 -26.81
C SER A 12 11.14 22.43 -26.81
N HIS A 13 11.56 21.99 -25.63
CA HIS A 13 12.91 21.48 -25.41
C HIS A 13 12.98 19.96 -25.18
N ASP A 14 12.14 19.19 -25.88
CA ASP A 14 12.31 17.74 -25.97
C ASP A 14 12.89 17.36 -27.34
N ASP A 15 14.22 17.52 -27.43
CA ASP A 15 15.01 16.92 -28.50
C ASP A 15 15.27 15.45 -28.13
N ALA A 16 14.91 14.51 -28.98
CA ALA A 16 15.11 13.07 -28.79
C ALA A 16 16.60 12.65 -28.76
N ARG A 17 17.53 13.57 -29.03
CA ARG A 17 18.98 13.41 -28.79
C ARG A 17 19.42 13.88 -27.41
N ASN A 18 18.50 14.38 -26.59
CA ASN A 18 18.72 14.65 -25.19
C ASN A 18 18.75 13.31 -24.44
N PRO A 19 19.87 12.89 -23.82
CA PRO A 19 19.95 11.62 -23.08
C PRO A 19 19.06 11.62 -21.82
N ILE A 20 18.37 12.73 -21.56
CA ILE A 20 17.44 12.95 -20.48
C ILE A 20 16.06 12.45 -20.96
N ALA A 21 15.80 11.15 -20.80
CA ALA A 21 14.48 10.79 -20.30
C ALA A 21 14.21 11.72 -19.10
N SER A 22 13.08 12.44 -19.09
CA SER A 22 12.73 13.35 -17.99
C SER A 22 13.09 12.68 -16.68
N CYS A 23 14.13 13.20 -16.00
CA CYS A 23 14.73 12.53 -14.86
C CYS A 23 13.60 12.12 -13.90
N PRO A 24 13.45 10.85 -13.53
CA PRO A 24 12.38 10.42 -12.61
C PRO A 24 12.38 11.25 -11.30
N ALA A 25 13.54 11.78 -10.90
CA ALA A 25 13.66 12.69 -9.77
C ALA A 25 12.93 14.04 -9.94
N ARG A 26 12.57 14.45 -11.16
CA ARG A 26 11.75 15.65 -11.46
C ARG A 26 10.25 15.42 -11.28
N GLN A 27 9.77 14.18 -11.23
CA GLN A 27 8.37 13.92 -10.93
C GLN A 27 8.09 14.28 -9.47
N ASN A 28 7.12 15.16 -9.22
CA ASN A 28 6.79 15.62 -7.86
C ASN A 28 6.02 14.56 -7.06
N GLU A 29 5.48 13.55 -7.72
CA GLU A 29 4.60 12.56 -7.12
C GLU A 29 5.20 11.17 -7.14
N LEU A 30 4.87 10.38 -6.11
CA LEU A 30 5.04 8.94 -6.09
C LEU A 30 3.68 8.27 -6.18
N TYR A 31 3.58 7.25 -7.03
CA TYR A 31 2.38 6.43 -7.10
C TYR A 31 2.46 5.28 -6.08
N VAL A 32 1.61 5.35 -5.06
CA VAL A 32 1.55 4.38 -3.97
C VAL A 32 0.40 3.42 -4.21
N VAL A 33 0.70 2.12 -4.32
CA VAL A 33 -0.31 1.05 -4.43
C VAL A 33 -0.42 0.33 -3.09
N PRO A 34 -1.51 0.52 -2.34
CA PRO A 34 -1.74 -0.20 -1.10
C PRO A 34 -1.95 -1.68 -1.38
N ALA A 35 -1.21 -2.52 -0.66
CA ALA A 35 -1.25 -3.95 -0.83
C ALA A 35 -1.12 -4.66 0.50
N ARG A 36 -1.43 -5.96 0.49
CA ARG A 36 -1.16 -6.86 1.60
C ARG A 36 0.05 -7.70 1.21
N TYR A 37 1.04 -7.71 2.09
CA TYR A 37 2.10 -8.70 1.97
C TYR A 37 1.50 -10.09 2.14
N ALA A 38 1.82 -11.00 1.21
CA ALA A 38 1.78 -12.42 1.52
C ALA A 38 2.94 -12.71 2.49
N LEU A 39 2.75 -12.38 3.75
CA LEU A 39 3.35 -13.08 4.88
C LEU A 39 4.77 -12.78 5.38
N ALA A 40 5.43 -11.66 5.06
CA ALA A 40 6.37 -11.06 6.03
C ALA A 40 6.80 -9.64 5.67
N GLU A 41 6.90 -8.78 6.68
CA GLU A 41 7.59 -7.48 6.59
C GLU A 41 9.06 -7.57 7.02
N HIS A 42 9.46 -8.71 7.58
CA HIS A 42 10.78 -8.96 8.14
C HIS A 42 11.26 -10.35 7.73
N PRO A 43 12.57 -10.54 7.48
CA PRO A 43 13.11 -11.86 7.26
C PRO A 43 12.75 -12.80 8.41
N ALA A 44 12.45 -14.06 8.10
CA ALA A 44 12.26 -15.07 9.13
C ALA A 44 13.59 -15.33 9.87
N ARG A 45 13.60 -15.17 11.20
CA ARG A 45 14.82 -15.23 12.04
C ARG A 45 14.93 -16.51 12.88
N HIS A 46 14.01 -17.46 12.73
CA HIS A 46 13.97 -18.64 13.58
C HIS A 46 15.06 -19.65 13.22
N ALA A 47 15.84 -20.12 14.19
CA ALA A 47 17.01 -20.98 13.97
C ALA A 47 16.74 -22.32 13.25
N ARG A 48 15.48 -22.81 13.29
CA ARG A 48 15.04 -24.01 12.56
C ARG A 48 14.60 -23.74 11.11
N LEU A 49 14.51 -22.48 10.70
CA LEU A 49 14.16 -22.09 9.35
C LEU A 49 15.43 -22.05 8.49
N GLN A 50 15.92 -23.24 8.15
CA GLN A 50 17.06 -23.43 7.25
C GLN A 50 16.56 -24.20 6.02
N PRO A 51 15.92 -23.51 5.05
CA PRO A 51 15.39 -24.18 3.88
C PRO A 51 16.52 -24.88 3.13
N ALA A 52 16.36 -26.18 2.86
CA ALA A 52 17.37 -27.02 2.19
C ALA A 52 17.53 -26.68 0.69
N VAL A 53 16.65 -25.82 0.16
CA VAL A 53 16.63 -25.36 -1.22
C VAL A 53 16.42 -23.86 -1.21
N ARG A 54 17.18 -23.13 -2.03
CA ARG A 54 16.87 -21.73 -2.31
C ARG A 54 15.53 -21.70 -3.04
N ALA A 55 14.61 -20.87 -2.56
CA ALA A 55 13.37 -20.61 -3.30
C ALA A 55 13.74 -20.05 -4.68
N SER A 56 13.30 -20.72 -5.74
CA SER A 56 13.36 -20.18 -7.11
C SER A 56 12.21 -19.20 -7.38
N SER A 57 11.20 -19.19 -6.51
CA SER A 57 10.13 -18.19 -6.49
C SER A 57 10.62 -16.92 -5.82
N HIS A 58 10.40 -15.79 -6.48
CA HIS A 58 10.60 -14.49 -5.88
C HIS A 58 9.49 -14.32 -4.83
N PRO A 59 9.80 -14.16 -3.54
CA PRO A 59 8.76 -14.07 -2.54
C PRO A 59 8.20 -12.65 -2.53
N MET A 60 7.35 -12.37 -3.51
CA MET A 60 6.51 -11.19 -3.58
C MET A 60 5.17 -11.57 -4.19
N ALA A 61 4.41 -12.46 -3.54
CA ALA A 61 2.99 -12.49 -3.81
C ALA A 61 2.37 -11.24 -3.16
N LEU A 62 2.48 -10.09 -3.84
CA LEU A 62 1.74 -8.89 -3.49
C LEU A 62 0.26 -9.24 -3.60
N ARG A 63 -0.44 -9.32 -2.47
CA ARG A 63 -1.87 -9.59 -2.47
C ARG A 63 -2.61 -8.26 -2.50
N ARG A 64 -3.72 -8.27 -3.22
CA ARG A 64 -4.67 -7.16 -3.20
C ARG A 64 -5.26 -7.03 -1.80
N LEU A 65 -5.65 -5.80 -1.45
CA LEU A 65 -6.41 -5.58 -0.21
C LEU A 65 -7.72 -6.38 -0.26
N ARG A 66 -8.15 -6.88 0.90
CA ARG A 66 -9.50 -7.44 1.05
C ARG A 66 -10.50 -6.29 1.11
N GLY A 67 -11.76 -6.60 0.81
CA GLY A 67 -12.87 -5.69 1.06
C GLY A 67 -12.80 -5.08 2.46
N GLY A 68 -13.08 -3.78 2.56
CA GLY A 68 -12.88 -3.01 3.79
C GLY A 68 -12.64 -1.54 3.47
N PHE A 69 -11.88 -0.88 4.34
CA PHE A 69 -11.72 0.57 4.35
C PHE A 69 -10.26 0.95 4.49
N LEU A 70 -9.81 1.87 3.66
CA LEU A 70 -8.47 2.44 3.70
C LEU A 70 -8.58 3.92 4.03
N TYR A 71 -7.81 4.34 5.04
CA TYR A 71 -7.73 5.71 5.49
C TYR A 71 -6.36 6.27 5.13
N LEU A 72 -6.36 7.44 4.48
CA LEU A 72 -5.15 8.12 4.03
C LEU A 72 -5.08 9.51 4.68
N TRP A 73 -3.93 9.82 5.24
CA TRP A 73 -3.56 11.19 5.59
C TRP A 73 -2.28 11.55 4.84
N HIS A 74 -2.27 12.64 4.10
CA HIS A 74 -1.09 13.10 3.36
C HIS A 74 -0.80 14.57 3.68
N GLY A 75 0.46 14.88 3.99
CA GLY A 75 0.86 16.24 4.40
C GLY A 75 0.04 16.78 5.58
N GLN A 76 -0.62 17.91 5.38
CA GLN A 76 -1.43 18.59 6.40
C GLN A 76 -2.90 18.10 6.47
N GLY A 77 -3.26 17.07 5.70
CA GLY A 77 -4.59 16.48 5.71
C GLY A 77 -5.55 17.08 4.65
N PRO A 78 -6.87 16.86 4.79
CA PRO A 78 -7.54 16.11 5.86
C PRO A 78 -7.41 14.58 5.73
N LEU A 79 -7.96 13.84 6.71
CA LEU A 79 -8.13 12.39 6.60
C LEU A 79 -9.12 12.06 5.47
N GLN A 80 -8.71 11.18 4.57
CA GLN A 80 -9.52 10.66 3.48
C GLN A 80 -9.87 9.19 3.75
N ARG A 81 -11.06 8.75 3.31
CA ARG A 81 -11.50 7.35 3.38
C ARG A 81 -11.78 6.82 1.99
N TYR A 82 -11.40 5.57 1.79
CA TYR A 82 -11.65 4.81 0.57
C TYR A 82 -12.26 3.47 0.95
N ALA A 83 -13.28 3.04 0.22
CA ALA A 83 -13.73 1.65 0.24
C ALA A 83 -12.78 0.82 -0.63
N VAL A 84 -12.40 -0.36 -0.15
CA VAL A 84 -11.77 -1.39 -0.98
C VAL A 84 -12.90 -2.23 -1.57
N ALA A 85 -13.11 -2.10 -2.87
CA ALA A 85 -14.14 -2.84 -3.58
C ALA A 85 -13.80 -4.33 -3.72
N ALA A 86 -14.79 -5.15 -4.08
CA ALA A 86 -14.63 -6.59 -4.29
C ALA A 86 -13.64 -6.90 -5.41
N ASP A 87 -13.61 -6.06 -6.44
CA ASP A 87 -12.62 -6.10 -7.49
C ASP A 87 -11.25 -5.59 -7.06
N GLY A 88 -10.99 -5.32 -5.76
CA GLY A 88 -9.74 -4.92 -5.14
C GLY A 88 -9.22 -3.52 -5.49
N LEU A 89 -10.03 -2.69 -6.15
CA LEU A 89 -9.74 -1.27 -6.39
C LEU A 89 -10.31 -0.41 -5.25
N LEU A 90 -9.84 0.83 -5.19
CA LEU A 90 -10.25 1.81 -4.19
C LEU A 90 -11.32 2.74 -4.77
N GLN A 91 -12.30 3.08 -3.95
CA GLN A 91 -13.31 4.10 -4.26
C GLN A 91 -13.33 5.14 -3.14
N SER A 92 -13.11 6.41 -3.50
CA SER A 92 -13.20 7.50 -2.52
C SER A 92 -14.62 7.62 -1.98
N GLN A 93 -14.74 7.85 -0.68
CA GLN A 93 -16.02 8.05 -0.02
C GLN A 93 -15.90 8.99 1.19
N PRO A 94 -16.99 9.70 1.55
CA PRO A 94 -17.04 10.47 2.79
C PRO A 94 -16.69 9.62 4.02
N LEU A 95 -16.11 10.24 5.06
CA LEU A 95 -15.85 9.57 6.34
C LEU A 95 -17.15 9.00 6.95
N THR A 96 -18.29 9.65 6.68
CA THR A 96 -19.64 9.30 7.16
C THR A 96 -20.40 8.33 6.25
N ALA A 97 -19.80 7.86 5.15
CA ALA A 97 -20.44 6.89 4.27
C ALA A 97 -20.76 5.59 5.02
N ASP A 98 -21.82 4.91 4.59
CA ASP A 98 -22.21 3.62 5.15
C ASP A 98 -21.17 2.51 4.86
N GLU A 99 -21.46 1.30 5.31
CA GLU A 99 -20.58 0.14 5.14
C GLU A 99 -20.91 -0.71 3.91
N SER A 100 -21.59 -0.13 2.92
CA SER A 100 -21.99 -0.85 1.71
C SER A 100 -20.80 -1.47 0.98
N VAL A 101 -20.95 -2.73 0.61
CA VAL A 101 -19.96 -3.44 -0.19
C VAL A 101 -20.02 -2.93 -1.62
N LEU A 102 -18.91 -2.38 -2.11
CA LEU A 102 -18.76 -1.97 -3.49
C LEU A 102 -18.21 -3.12 -4.33
N LEU A 103 -18.81 -3.33 -5.50
CA LEU A 103 -18.32 -4.34 -6.46
C LEU A 103 -17.09 -3.83 -7.22
N HIS A 104 -17.10 -2.54 -7.58
CA HIS A 104 -16.06 -1.92 -8.40
C HIS A 104 -15.51 -0.65 -7.76
N GLY A 105 -14.20 -0.49 -7.85
CA GLY A 105 -13.51 0.77 -7.54
C GLY A 105 -12.97 1.46 -8.78
N SER A 106 -12.38 2.64 -8.61
CA SER A 106 -11.90 3.48 -9.71
C SER A 106 -10.38 3.67 -9.76
N GLN A 107 -9.66 3.36 -8.68
CA GLN A 107 -8.21 3.58 -8.60
C GLN A 107 -7.47 2.41 -7.94
N ALA A 108 -6.27 2.10 -8.41
CA ALA A 108 -5.42 1.07 -7.81
C ALA A 108 -4.58 1.59 -6.63
N GLY A 109 -4.41 2.90 -6.55
CA GLY A 109 -3.51 3.55 -5.60
C GLY A 109 -3.64 5.08 -5.66
N PHE A 110 -2.63 5.77 -5.15
CA PHE A 110 -2.63 7.22 -4.97
C PHE A 110 -1.39 7.84 -5.61
N ALA A 111 -1.55 8.92 -6.37
CA ALA A 111 -0.45 9.81 -6.70
C ALA A 111 -0.29 10.80 -5.54
N LEU A 112 0.86 10.78 -4.86
CA LEU A 112 1.12 11.58 -3.66
C LEU A 112 2.37 12.43 -3.84
N ASP A 113 2.29 13.71 -3.52
CA ASP A 113 3.46 14.61 -3.49
C ASP A 113 4.54 14.05 -2.55
N LYS A 114 5.71 13.76 -3.11
CA LYS A 114 6.82 13.12 -2.40
C LYS A 114 7.50 14.03 -1.37
N ARG A 115 7.22 15.34 -1.39
CA ARG A 115 7.73 16.31 -0.40
C ARG A 115 7.03 16.18 0.95
N HIS A 116 5.92 15.46 1.00
CA HIS A 116 5.13 15.25 2.20
C HIS A 116 4.95 13.77 2.46
N ASP A 117 5.04 13.37 3.71
CA ASP A 117 4.80 11.99 4.10
C ASP A 117 3.31 11.64 4.08
N ALA A 118 3.05 10.34 4.01
CA ALA A 118 1.72 9.77 4.06
C ALA A 118 1.57 8.83 5.24
N TRP A 119 0.33 8.68 5.71
CA TRP A 119 -0.07 7.72 6.72
C TRP A 119 -1.27 6.94 6.22
N LEU A 120 -1.19 5.62 6.30
CA LEU A 120 -2.20 4.69 5.80
C LEU A 120 -2.70 3.79 6.93
N LEU A 121 -4.01 3.58 7.01
CA LEU A 121 -4.61 2.62 7.92
C LEU A 121 -5.67 1.82 7.19
N TYR A 122 -5.53 0.51 7.18
CA TYR A 122 -6.55 -0.41 6.67
C TYR A 122 -7.37 -0.98 7.82
N SER A 123 -8.67 -1.12 7.61
CA SER A 123 -9.60 -1.79 8.52
C SER A 123 -10.64 -2.56 7.72
N GLU A 124 -11.01 -3.76 8.14
CA GLU A 124 -12.09 -4.53 7.49
C GLU A 124 -13.48 -3.93 7.79
N ILE A 125 -13.59 -3.15 8.89
CA ILE A 125 -14.83 -2.50 9.38
C ILE A 125 -14.60 -0.98 9.40
N PRO A 126 -15.59 -0.12 9.06
CA PRO A 126 -15.34 1.31 9.05
C PRO A 126 -15.07 1.82 10.46
N LEU A 127 -14.12 2.74 10.58
CA LEU A 127 -13.86 3.47 11.82
C LEU A 127 -15.05 4.38 12.14
N GLY A 128 -15.46 4.41 13.41
CA GLY A 128 -16.43 5.38 13.91
C GLY A 128 -15.93 6.82 13.84
N ALA A 129 -16.84 7.78 13.98
CA ALA A 129 -16.55 9.21 13.90
C ALA A 129 -15.45 9.66 14.89
N ASP A 130 -15.52 9.20 16.14
CA ASP A 130 -14.52 9.53 17.17
C ASP A 130 -13.13 9.01 16.81
N ALA A 131 -13.05 7.78 16.29
CA ALA A 131 -11.79 7.19 15.85
C ALA A 131 -11.22 7.96 14.65
N CYS A 132 -12.06 8.39 13.71
CA CYS A 132 -11.65 9.25 12.60
C CYS A 132 -11.15 10.63 13.09
N ALA A 133 -11.85 11.25 14.04
CA ALA A 133 -11.47 12.54 14.61
C ALA A 133 -10.12 12.47 15.33
N GLN A 134 -9.88 11.42 16.12
CA GLN A 134 -8.60 11.20 16.80
C GLN A 134 -7.42 11.07 15.83
N LEU A 135 -7.62 10.60 14.60
CA LEU A 135 -6.55 10.50 13.61
C LEU A 135 -6.06 11.87 13.10
N ALA A 136 -6.79 12.96 13.38
CA ALA A 136 -6.29 14.32 13.15
C ALA A 136 -5.09 14.65 14.06
N GLU A 137 -5.03 14.05 15.25
CA GLU A 137 -3.92 14.24 16.18
C GLU A 137 -2.68 13.48 15.69
N ALA A 138 -1.58 14.20 15.47
CA ALA A 138 -0.34 13.63 14.93
C ALA A 138 0.19 12.46 15.78
N GLY A 139 0.12 12.57 17.12
CA GLY A 139 0.59 11.51 18.02
C GLY A 139 -0.26 10.22 17.94
N ILE A 140 -1.58 10.35 17.71
CA ILE A 140 -2.45 9.18 17.51
C ILE A 140 -2.17 8.57 16.13
N ARG A 141 -2.05 9.40 15.09
CA ARG A 141 -1.72 8.96 13.73
C ARG A 141 -0.40 8.20 13.65
N GLN A 142 0.65 8.67 14.33
CA GLN A 142 1.94 7.96 14.40
C GLN A 142 1.84 6.57 15.05
N ARG A 143 0.92 6.38 16.01
CA ARG A 143 0.73 5.10 16.70
C ARG A 143 -0.19 4.14 15.96
N ARG A 144 -1.20 4.66 15.26
CA ARG A 144 -2.29 3.86 14.68
C ARG A 144 -2.17 3.67 13.18
N MET A 145 -1.52 4.59 12.47
CA MET A 145 -1.40 4.53 11.02
C MET A 145 0.02 4.18 10.62
N ARG A 146 0.13 3.46 9.50
CA ARG A 146 1.38 3.13 8.85
C ARG A 146 1.98 4.37 8.21
N HIS A 147 3.16 4.77 8.66
CA HIS A 147 3.91 5.86 8.03
C HIS A 147 4.57 5.39 6.73
N VAL A 148 4.49 6.23 5.71
CA VAL A 148 5.19 6.11 4.43
C VAL A 148 6.01 7.39 4.26
N ALA A 149 7.31 7.27 4.49
CA ALA A 149 8.28 8.34 4.34
C ALA A 149 8.56 8.62 2.85
N LEU A 150 7.67 9.34 2.17
CA LEU A 150 7.70 9.49 0.71
C LEU A 150 8.97 10.18 0.21
N GLY A 151 9.50 11.12 0.98
CA GLY A 151 10.80 11.75 0.67
C GLY A 151 11.95 10.75 0.68
N GLU A 152 12.00 9.88 1.69
CA GLU A 152 13.02 8.82 1.78
C GLU A 152 12.87 7.79 0.66
N VAL A 153 11.63 7.38 0.34
CA VAL A 153 11.35 6.48 -0.80
C VAL A 153 11.82 7.11 -2.11
N ALA A 154 11.54 8.39 -2.34
CA ALA A 154 11.96 9.09 -3.55
C ALA A 154 13.49 9.19 -3.68
N LEU A 155 14.21 9.31 -2.56
CA LEU A 155 15.66 9.47 -2.54
C LEU A 155 16.40 8.13 -2.58
N ARG A 156 15.90 7.11 -1.88
CA ARG A 156 16.61 5.86 -1.62
C ARG A 156 15.96 4.63 -2.25
N LEU A 157 14.76 4.78 -2.82
CA LEU A 157 13.95 3.69 -3.37
C LEU A 157 13.66 2.57 -2.34
N GLN A 158 13.70 2.93 -1.05
CA GLN A 158 13.39 2.03 0.05
C GLN A 158 12.85 2.79 1.27
N ALA A 159 12.09 2.08 2.10
CA ALA A 159 11.61 2.50 3.41
C ALA A 159 11.34 1.26 4.28
N PRO A 160 11.11 1.39 5.60
CA PRO A 160 10.84 0.24 6.48
C PRO A 160 9.74 -0.73 5.98
N HIS A 161 8.84 -0.25 5.11
CA HIS A 161 7.67 -0.98 4.61
C HIS A 161 7.63 -1.03 3.08
N CYS A 162 8.74 -0.66 2.45
CA CYS A 162 9.00 -0.68 1.02
C CYS A 162 10.47 -1.13 0.87
N PRO A 163 10.76 -2.43 1.02
CA PRO A 163 12.13 -2.92 0.95
C PRO A 163 12.70 -2.71 -0.47
N PRO A 164 14.03 -2.57 -0.60
CA PRO A 164 14.65 -2.44 -1.91
C PRO A 164 14.49 -3.73 -2.72
N LEU A 165 14.49 -3.60 -4.05
CA LEU A 165 14.20 -4.72 -4.96
C LEU A 165 15.23 -5.85 -4.87
N ASP A 166 16.49 -5.52 -4.62
CA ASP A 166 17.60 -6.48 -4.44
C ASP A 166 17.45 -7.33 -3.16
N ALA A 167 16.72 -6.84 -2.16
CA ALA A 167 16.40 -7.60 -0.95
C ALA A 167 15.21 -8.56 -1.14
N SER A 168 14.55 -8.55 -2.31
CA SER A 168 13.32 -9.33 -2.55
C SER A 168 13.46 -10.82 -2.28
N GLU A 169 14.61 -11.43 -2.58
CA GLU A 169 14.86 -12.87 -2.33
C GLU A 169 14.86 -13.25 -0.84
N THR A 170 15.10 -12.27 0.05
CA THR A 170 15.17 -12.49 1.51
C THR A 170 13.82 -12.31 2.22
N LEU A 171 12.82 -11.78 1.50
CA LEU A 171 11.50 -11.47 2.02
C LEU A 171 10.58 -12.68 1.89
N LEU A 172 10.84 -13.76 2.63
CA LEU A 172 10.07 -15.01 2.49
C LEU A 172 8.56 -14.81 2.67
N ALA A 173 7.82 -15.27 1.66
CA ALA A 173 6.36 -15.24 1.58
C ALA A 173 5.82 -16.67 1.59
N GLU A 174 5.92 -17.39 2.71
CA GLU A 174 5.27 -18.69 2.84
C GLU A 174 4.25 -18.70 3.97
N LEU A 175 2.97 -18.83 3.59
CA LEU A 175 1.94 -19.31 4.50
C LEU A 175 2.30 -20.75 4.87
N MET A 176 2.82 -20.94 6.09
CA MET A 176 3.12 -22.25 6.67
C MET A 176 1.94 -23.20 6.44
N PRO A 177 2.13 -24.34 5.74
CA PRO A 177 1.06 -25.30 5.44
C PRO A 177 0.23 -25.68 6.68
N GLU A 178 0.88 -25.77 7.83
CA GLU A 178 0.27 -26.12 9.11
C GLU A 178 -0.65 -25.01 9.64
N VAL A 179 -0.31 -23.74 9.39
CA VAL A 179 -1.15 -22.59 9.75
C VAL A 179 -2.36 -22.53 8.83
N ARG A 180 -2.18 -22.80 7.53
CA ARG A 180 -3.28 -22.90 6.56
C ARG A 180 -4.24 -24.02 6.95
N GLU A 181 -3.73 -25.20 7.29
CA GLU A 181 -4.53 -26.34 7.68
C GLU A 181 -5.29 -26.11 9.00
N ARG A 182 -4.66 -25.46 9.99
CA ARG A 182 -5.33 -25.10 11.25
C ARG A 182 -6.44 -24.08 11.05
N VAL A 183 -6.25 -23.10 10.16
CA VAL A 183 -7.30 -22.12 9.83
C VAL A 183 -8.45 -22.80 9.09
N LEU A 184 -8.18 -23.64 8.09
CA LEU A 184 -9.22 -24.39 7.37
C LEU A 184 -9.98 -25.34 8.31
N ALA A 185 -9.29 -26.06 9.18
CA ALA A 185 -9.93 -26.95 10.15
C ALA A 185 -10.87 -26.18 11.11
N LYS A 186 -10.46 -24.98 11.54
CA LYS A 186 -11.27 -24.12 12.41
C LYS A 186 -12.50 -23.58 11.68
N GLU A 187 -12.34 -23.13 10.43
CA GLU A 187 -13.46 -22.66 9.59
C GLU A 187 -14.45 -23.79 9.29
N HIS A 188 -13.97 -25.00 8.95
CA HIS A 188 -14.84 -26.16 8.74
C HIS A 188 -15.61 -26.56 10.01
N ALA A 189 -14.99 -26.46 11.19
CA ALA A 189 -15.65 -26.74 12.45
C ALA A 189 -16.76 -25.72 12.74
N GLN A 190 -16.48 -24.42 12.54
CA GLN A 190 -17.45 -23.34 12.74
C GLN A 190 -18.64 -23.42 11.79
N ASN A 191 -18.39 -23.73 10.50
CA ASN A 191 -19.45 -23.88 9.50
C ASN A 191 -20.33 -25.10 9.78
N ARG A 192 -19.74 -26.22 10.22
CA ARG A 192 -20.51 -27.40 10.66
C ARG A 192 -21.38 -27.12 11.88
N GLU A 193 -20.93 -26.29 12.81
CA GLU A 193 -21.76 -25.87 13.94
C GLU A 193 -22.89 -24.92 13.51
N ALA A 194 -22.62 -23.99 12.59
CA ALA A 194 -23.63 -23.10 12.04
C ALA A 194 -24.73 -23.86 11.27
N ASP A 195 -24.36 -24.87 10.48
CA ASP A 195 -25.32 -25.71 9.74
C ASP A 195 -26.19 -26.56 10.66
N LYS A 196 -25.63 -27.12 11.73
CA LYS A 196 -26.38 -27.85 12.77
C LYS A 196 -27.36 -26.96 13.54
N ARG A 197 -27.06 -25.67 13.68
CA ARG A 197 -27.97 -24.69 14.29
C ARG A 197 -29.10 -24.25 13.34
N ARG A 198 -28.88 -24.34 12.03
CA ARG A 198 -29.89 -24.03 10.99
C ARG A 198 -30.86 -25.17 10.69
N THR A 199 -30.47 -26.41 11.00
CA THR A 199 -31.29 -27.62 10.78
C THR A 199 -32.00 -28.11 12.05
N ARG A 200 -32.03 -27.28 13.10
CA ARG A 200 -32.86 -27.46 14.30
C ARG A 200 -34.01 -26.47 14.31
#